data_AF-A0A2D7W2I1-F1
#
_entry.id   AF-A0A2D7W2I1-F1
#
_cell.length_a   1.000
_cell.length_b   1.000
_cell.length_c   1.000
_cell.angle_alpha   90.00
_cell.angle_beta   90.00
_cell.angle_gamma   90.00
#
_symmetry.space_group_name_H-M   'P 1'
#
loop_
_entity.id
_entity.type
_entity.pdbx_description
1 polymer ?
#
loop_
_entity_poly.entity_id
_entity_poly.type
_entity_poly.pdbx_seq_one_letter_code
_entity_poly.pdbx_strand_id
1 'polypeptide(L)'
;MGQYIGIQLGLLDAEGRVARLGTILKQGWFAPMMCLVVMLPSAALNLAASWRATRKWKRQQMPPRWRYEVAQWARALEFIGYFALYTLAVPVLGYLLSTMILLPFLTFRLGYRSWYWLRISGLVAFAIVLLFRTALQIKTPVNIWLYNQLPDAVGIFMKTWF
;
A
#
# COMPACT_ATOMS: atom_id res chain seq x y z
N MET A 1 -36.43 -38.79 -9.26
CA MET A 1 -35.92 -37.39 -9.30
C MET A 1 -34.84 -37.13 -8.25
N GLY A 2 -35.03 -37.49 -6.98
CA GLY A 2 -34.04 -37.24 -5.92
C GLY A 2 -32.67 -37.91 -6.11
N GLN A 3 -32.62 -39.13 -6.67
CA GLN A 3 -31.34 -39.82 -6.96
C GLN A 3 -30.52 -39.12 -8.05
N TYR A 4 -31.17 -38.57 -9.08
CA TYR A 4 -30.50 -37.79 -10.13
C TYR A 4 -29.85 -36.51 -9.59
N ILE A 5 -30.54 -35.82 -8.67
CA ILE A 5 -30.01 -34.64 -7.99
C ILE A 5 -28.83 -35.04 -7.08
N GLY A 6 -28.94 -36.17 -6.38
CA GLY A 6 -27.86 -36.70 -5.53
C GLY A 6 -26.60 -37.08 -6.31
N ILE A 7 -26.74 -37.61 -7.53
CA ILE A 7 -25.61 -37.93 -8.42
C ILE A 7 -25.01 -36.65 -9.04
N GLN A 8 -25.82 -35.67 -9.45
CA GLN A 8 -25.34 -34.38 -9.98
C GLN A 8 -24.59 -33.54 -8.93
N LEU A 9 -25.05 -33.58 -7.68
CA LEU A 9 -24.37 -32.95 -6.55
C LEU A 9 -23.18 -33.80 -6.06
N GLY A 10 -23.02 -35.01 -6.59
CA GLY A 10 -21.99 -36.00 -6.25
C GLY A 10 -22.05 -36.48 -4.79
N LEU A 11 -23.23 -36.44 -4.19
CA LEU A 11 -23.53 -36.99 -2.86
C LEU A 11 -23.80 -38.50 -2.91
N LEU A 12 -24.16 -39.02 -4.09
CA LEU A 12 -24.36 -40.44 -4.37
C LEU A 12 -23.41 -40.89 -5.48
N ASP A 13 -22.76 -42.04 -5.30
CA ASP A 13 -22.06 -42.73 -6.38
C ASP A 13 -23.06 -43.28 -7.41
N ALA A 14 -22.59 -43.59 -8.64
CA ALA A 14 -23.44 -44.13 -9.72
C ALA A 14 -24.20 -45.42 -9.33
N GLU A 15 -23.74 -46.12 -8.29
CA GLU A 15 -24.35 -47.31 -7.71
C GLU A 15 -25.38 -47.01 -6.59
N GLY A 16 -25.67 -45.74 -6.31
CA GLY A 16 -26.64 -45.32 -5.29
C GLY A 16 -26.12 -45.36 -3.84
N ARG A 17 -24.81 -45.55 -3.65
CA ARG A 17 -24.16 -45.51 -2.33
C ARG A 17 -23.78 -44.07 -1.95
N VAL A 18 -23.83 -43.75 -0.66
CA VAL A 18 -23.44 -42.43 -0.15
C VAL A 18 -21.96 -42.19 -0.40
N ALA A 19 -21.63 -41.09 -1.08
CA ALA A 19 -20.25 -40.76 -1.44
C ALA A 19 -19.40 -40.54 -0.17
N ARG A 20 -18.16 -41.05 -0.17
CA ARG A 20 -17.23 -40.84 0.94
C ARG A 20 -16.93 -39.34 1.11
N LEU A 21 -16.75 -38.90 2.36
CA LEU A 21 -16.37 -37.53 2.72
C LEU A 21 -15.20 -36.97 1.89
N GLY A 22 -14.19 -37.80 1.60
CA GLY A 22 -13.04 -37.43 0.75
C GLY A 22 -13.39 -37.12 -0.71
N THR A 23 -14.49 -37.66 -1.23
CA THR A 23 -14.99 -37.40 -2.60
C THR A 23 -15.82 -36.12 -2.63
N ILE A 24 -16.61 -35.86 -1.57
CA ILE A 24 -17.41 -34.63 -1.40
C ILE A 24 -16.48 -33.40 -1.27
N LEU A 25 -15.37 -33.55 -0.54
CA LEU A 25 -14.36 -32.49 -0.38
C LEU A 25 -13.68 -32.05 -1.69
N LYS A 26 -13.67 -32.91 -2.71
CA LYS A 26 -13.06 -32.62 -4.03
C LYS A 26 -14.00 -31.90 -4.99
N GLN A 27 -15.26 -31.70 -4.61
CA GLN A 27 -16.25 -31.04 -5.47
C GLN A 27 -15.99 -29.53 -5.54
N GLY A 28 -16.04 -28.98 -6.75
CA GLY A 28 -15.77 -27.56 -7.00
C GLY A 28 -16.69 -26.59 -6.25
N TRP A 29 -17.88 -27.05 -5.81
CA TRP A 29 -18.85 -26.24 -5.05
C TRP A 29 -18.58 -26.23 -3.53
N PHE A 30 -17.84 -27.22 -3.01
CA PHE A 30 -17.64 -27.39 -1.57
C PHE A 30 -16.86 -26.20 -0.97
N ALA A 31 -15.75 -25.81 -1.60
CA ALA A 31 -14.91 -24.72 -1.12
C ALA A 31 -15.64 -23.34 -1.09
N PRO A 32 -16.37 -22.93 -2.14
CA PRO A 32 -17.22 -21.74 -2.09
C PRO A 32 -18.27 -21.78 -0.97
N MET A 33 -18.94 -22.91 -0.76
CA MET A 33 -19.98 -23.03 0.27
C MET A 33 -19.40 -22.91 1.68
N MET A 34 -18.25 -23.53 1.95
CA MET A 34 -17.56 -23.37 3.24
C MET A 34 -17.17 -21.91 3.50
N CYS A 35 -16.74 -21.20 2.46
CA CYS A 35 -16.43 -19.78 2.56
C CYS A 35 -17.68 -18.96 2.90
N LEU A 36 -18.80 -19.22 2.24
CA LEU A 36 -20.08 -18.55 2.52
C LEU A 36 -20.58 -18.84 3.95
N VAL A 37 -20.44 -20.07 4.43
CA VAL A 37 -20.83 -20.46 5.79
C VAL A 37 -20.05 -19.69 6.85
N VAL A 38 -18.79 -19.34 6.59
CA VAL A 38 -18.00 -18.50 7.51
C VAL A 38 -18.31 -17.01 7.31
N MET A 39 -18.44 -16.57 6.05
CA MET A 39 -18.60 -15.17 5.70
C MET A 39 -19.96 -14.60 6.10
N LEU A 40 -21.05 -15.34 5.90
CA LEU A 40 -22.41 -14.90 6.23
C LEU A 40 -22.62 -14.57 7.72
N PRO A 41 -22.29 -15.45 8.68
CA PRO A 41 -22.44 -15.11 10.09
C PRO A 41 -21.48 -14.00 10.50
N SER A 42 -20.26 -13.98 9.97
CA SER A 42 -19.29 -12.92 10.23
C SER A 42 -19.82 -11.56 9.77
N ALA A 43 -20.36 -11.49 8.55
CA ALA A 43 -20.97 -10.30 7.99
C ALA A 43 -22.22 -9.86 8.77
N ALA A 44 -23.08 -10.81 9.18
CA ALA A 44 -24.27 -10.52 9.98
C ALA A 44 -23.89 -9.95 11.36
N LEU A 45 -22.90 -10.52 12.04
CA LEU A 45 -22.39 -10.02 13.31
C LEU A 45 -21.77 -8.62 13.15
N ASN A 46 -20.99 -8.40 12.08
CA ASN A 46 -20.35 -7.12 11.81
C ASN A 46 -21.38 -6.03 11.51
N LEU A 47 -22.40 -6.36 10.71
CA LEU A 47 -23.52 -5.46 10.42
C LEU A 47 -24.34 -5.14 11.68
N ALA A 48 -24.62 -6.14 12.52
CA ALA A 48 -25.32 -5.94 13.78
C ALA A 48 -24.50 -5.09 14.77
N ALA A 49 -23.18 -5.22 14.78
CA ALA A 49 -22.28 -4.39 15.57
C ALA A 49 -22.26 -2.94 15.06
N SER A 50 -22.10 -2.76 13.75
CA SER A 50 -22.12 -1.45 13.08
C SER A 50 -23.47 -0.72 13.26
N TRP A 51 -24.58 -1.45 13.18
CA TRP A 51 -25.92 -0.90 13.40
C TRP A 51 -26.12 -0.44 14.86
N ARG A 52 -25.68 -1.25 15.83
CA ARG A 52 -25.72 -0.87 17.25
C ARG A 52 -24.84 0.34 17.53
N ALA A 53 -23.64 0.40 16.94
CA ALA A 53 -22.75 1.55 17.03
C ALA A 53 -23.41 2.80 16.45
N THR A 54 -23.99 2.72 15.25
CA THR A 54 -24.69 3.82 14.57
C THR A 54 -25.89 4.33 15.39
N ARG A 55 -26.67 3.44 16.01
CA ARG A 55 -27.76 3.83 16.93
C ARG A 55 -27.25 4.56 18.16
N LYS A 56 -26.17 4.10 18.79
CA LYS A 56 -25.53 4.81 19.91
C LYS A 56 -24.99 6.17 19.48
N TRP A 57 -24.40 6.23 18.29
CA TRP A 57 -23.88 7.45 17.68
C TRP A 57 -24.97 8.52 17.49
N LYS A 58 -26.13 8.14 16.92
CA LYS A 58 -27.30 9.03 16.81
C LYS A 58 -27.80 9.52 18.16
N ARG A 59 -27.73 8.67 19.21
CA ARG A 59 -28.14 9.05 20.58
C ARG A 59 -27.17 10.03 21.24
N GLN A 60 -25.88 9.94 20.95
CA GLN A 60 -24.84 10.76 21.58
C GLN A 60 -24.60 12.11 20.88
N GLN A 61 -25.35 12.43 19.81
CA GLN A 61 -25.21 13.66 19.01
C GLN A 61 -23.75 14.04 18.72
N MET A 62 -22.91 13.04 18.43
CA MET A 62 -21.50 13.28 18.15
C MET A 62 -21.36 14.08 16.85
N PRO A 63 -20.48 15.10 16.81
CA PRO A 63 -20.28 15.88 15.60
C PRO A 63 -19.79 14.99 14.45
N PRO A 64 -20.24 15.25 13.21
CA PRO A 64 -19.93 14.41 12.06
C PRO A 64 -18.42 14.29 11.82
N ARG A 65 -17.88 13.06 11.98
CA ARG A 65 -16.45 12.74 11.80
C ARG A 65 -16.02 12.69 10.33
N TRP A 66 -16.96 12.71 9.38
CA TRP A 66 -16.63 12.63 7.95
C TRP A 66 -15.66 13.73 7.51
N ARG A 67 -15.77 14.95 8.05
CA ARG A 67 -14.83 16.04 7.74
C ARG A 67 -13.42 15.74 8.23
N TYR A 68 -13.30 15.17 9.42
CA TYR A 68 -12.01 14.77 9.99
C TYR A 68 -11.40 13.61 9.20
N GLU A 69 -12.22 12.63 8.84
CA GLU A 69 -11.80 11.51 8.01
C GLU A 69 -11.35 12.00 6.63
N VAL A 70 -12.16 12.78 5.91
CA VAL A 70 -11.81 13.33 4.59
C VAL A 70 -10.53 14.17 4.65
N ALA A 71 -10.32 14.96 5.71
CA ALA A 71 -9.07 15.69 5.91
C ALA A 71 -7.87 14.74 6.08
N GLN A 72 -8.05 13.60 6.76
CA GLN A 72 -7.02 12.59 6.90
C GLN A 72 -6.72 11.88 5.57
N TRP A 73 -7.75 11.57 4.78
CA TRP A 73 -7.59 11.01 3.43
C TRP A 73 -6.88 11.98 2.50
N ALA A 74 -7.23 13.28 2.54
CA ALA A 74 -6.56 14.32 1.77
C ALA A 74 -5.07 14.45 2.15
N ARG A 75 -4.74 14.35 3.44
CA ARG A 75 -3.34 14.31 3.90
C ARG A 75 -2.60 13.08 3.38
N ALA A 76 -3.24 11.91 3.31
CA ALA A 76 -2.61 10.72 2.73
C ALA A 76 -2.33 10.91 1.22
N LEU A 77 -3.28 11.50 0.49
CA LEU A 77 -3.10 11.82 -0.94
C LEU A 77 -1.95 12.82 -1.17
N GLU A 78 -1.73 13.74 -0.23
CA GLU A 78 -0.61 14.68 -0.28
C GLU A 78 0.75 13.95 -0.32
N PHE A 79 0.94 12.91 0.50
CA PHE A 79 2.17 12.11 0.48
C PHE A 79 2.36 11.31 -0.81
N ILE A 80 1.27 10.83 -1.40
CA ILE A 80 1.30 10.19 -2.72
C ILE A 80 1.75 11.21 -3.78
N GLY A 81 1.24 12.45 -3.70
CA GLY A 81 1.68 13.55 -4.56
C GLY A 81 3.16 13.85 -4.42
N TYR A 82 3.71 13.88 -3.21
CA TYR A 82 5.14 14.08 -2.99
C TYR A 82 6.00 12.94 -3.52
N PHE A 83 5.53 11.70 -3.42
CA PHE A 83 6.22 10.56 -4.02
C PHE A 83 6.21 10.63 -5.56
N ALA A 84 5.09 10.99 -6.17
CA ALA A 84 5.01 11.20 -7.63
C ALA A 84 5.90 12.36 -8.09
N LEU A 85 5.94 13.46 -7.33
CA LEU A 85 6.85 14.57 -7.62
C LEU A 85 8.32 14.12 -7.55
N TYR A 86 8.66 13.26 -6.59
CA TYR A 86 9.99 12.70 -6.46
C TYR A 86 10.39 11.84 -7.66
N THR A 87 9.51 10.95 -8.13
CA THR A 87 9.82 10.09 -9.29
C THR A 87 10.00 10.91 -10.57
N LEU A 88 9.32 12.06 -10.70
CA LEU A 88 9.50 13.00 -11.81
C LEU A 88 10.76 13.86 -11.66
N ALA A 89 11.18 14.15 -10.43
CA ALA A 89 12.38 14.94 -10.15
C ALA A 89 13.67 14.14 -10.38
N VAL A 90 13.68 12.84 -10.07
CA VAL A 90 14.88 11.97 -10.15
C VAL A 90 15.54 11.99 -11.54
N PRO A 91 14.81 11.87 -12.68
CA PRO A 91 15.41 11.99 -14.01
C PRO A 91 16.03 13.35 -14.32
N VAL A 92 15.55 14.43 -13.69
CA VAL A 92 15.95 15.81 -14.00
C VAL A 92 17.12 16.26 -13.12
N LEU A 93 17.01 16.05 -11.81
CA LEU A 93 17.96 16.51 -10.79
C LEU A 93 18.98 15.45 -10.38
N GLY A 94 18.72 14.19 -10.71
CA GLY A 94 19.48 13.05 -10.20
C GLY A 94 18.97 12.56 -8.84
N TYR A 95 19.42 11.37 -8.44
CA TYR A 95 18.96 10.71 -7.23
C TYR A 95 19.41 11.43 -5.95
N LEU A 96 20.65 11.94 -5.90
CA LEU A 96 21.19 12.62 -4.72
C LEU A 96 20.45 13.93 -4.41
N LEU A 97 20.32 14.84 -5.40
CA LEU A 97 19.65 16.11 -5.15
C LEU A 97 18.16 15.91 -4.85
N SER A 98 17.49 15.02 -5.58
CA SER A 98 16.06 14.77 -5.37
C SER A 98 15.77 14.28 -3.96
N THR A 99 16.58 13.36 -3.44
CA THR A 99 16.43 12.85 -2.06
C THR A 99 16.86 13.86 -1.00
N MET A 100 17.96 14.59 -1.22
CA MET A 100 18.43 15.66 -0.33
C MET A 100 17.45 16.83 -0.20
N ILE A 101 16.65 17.11 -1.23
CA ILE A 101 15.61 18.15 -1.18
C ILE A 101 14.31 17.58 -0.59
N LEU A 102 13.87 16.42 -1.07
CA LEU A 102 12.57 15.87 -0.70
C LEU A 102 12.51 15.47 0.77
N LEU A 103 13.55 14.82 1.30
CA LEU A 103 13.48 14.27 2.66
C LEU A 103 13.41 15.38 3.73
N PRO A 104 14.24 16.45 3.68
CA PRO A 104 14.10 17.59 4.58
C PRO A 104 12.80 18.38 4.36
N PHE A 105 12.31 18.47 3.11
CA PHE A 105 11.03 19.08 2.82
C PHE A 105 9.87 18.30 3.49
N LEU A 106 9.91 16.97 3.46
CA LEU A 106 8.91 16.12 4.07
C LEU A 106 8.95 16.17 5.59
N THR A 107 10.15 16.21 6.20
CA THR A 107 10.29 16.39 7.66
C THR A 107 9.79 17.76 8.12
N PHE A 108 10.04 18.81 7.34
CA PHE A 108 9.46 20.13 7.57
C PHE A 108 7.92 20.09 7.52
N ARG A 109 7.36 19.39 6.52
CA ARG A 109 5.91 19.27 6.35
C ARG A 109 5.23 18.49 7.47
N LEU A 110 5.90 17.47 8.01
CA LEU A 110 5.45 16.71 9.18
C LEU A 110 5.45 17.53 10.48
N GLY A 111 5.99 18.75 10.47
CA GLY A 111 6.00 19.66 11.62
C GLY A 111 7.31 19.67 12.40
N TYR A 112 8.32 18.89 11.97
CA TYR A 112 9.66 18.92 12.56
C TYR A 112 10.45 20.12 12.05
N ARG A 113 10.02 21.32 12.43
CA ARG A 113 10.56 22.60 11.94
C ARG A 113 11.85 23.05 12.60
N SER A 114 12.34 22.34 13.62
CA SER A 114 13.61 22.69 14.26
C SER A 114 14.77 22.44 13.31
N TRP A 115 15.73 23.37 13.31
CA TRP A 115 16.96 23.29 12.53
C TRP A 115 17.75 21.99 12.78
N TYR A 116 17.64 21.44 13.99
CA TYR A 116 18.21 20.15 14.36
C TYR A 116 17.63 19.00 13.50
N TRP A 117 16.31 18.95 13.35
CA TRP A 117 15.64 17.90 12.58
C TRP A 117 15.90 18.02 11.08
N LEU A 118 16.01 19.25 10.56
CA LEU A 118 16.38 19.48 9.17
C LEU A 118 17.80 18.94 8.89
N ARG A 119 18.77 19.22 9.76
CA ARG A 119 20.13 18.68 9.64
C ARG A 119 20.16 17.15 9.70
N ILE A 120 19.48 16.54 10.66
CA ILE A 120 19.39 15.08 10.77
C ILE A 120 18.76 14.49 9.51
N SER A 121 17.66 15.07 9.04
CA SER A 121 17.00 14.59 7.83
C SER A 121 17.89 14.69 6.59
N GLY A 122 18.72 15.74 6.50
CA GLY A 122 19.74 15.84 5.46
C GLY A 122 20.81 14.75 5.58
N LEU A 123 21.35 14.51 6.78
CA LEU A 123 22.33 13.45 7.01
C LEU A 123 21.76 12.06 6.69
N VAL A 124 20.51 11.79 7.09
CA VAL A 124 19.81 10.55 6.78
C VAL A 124 19.55 10.42 5.28
N ALA A 125 19.14 11.49 4.60
CA ALA A 125 18.97 11.49 3.14
C ALA A 125 20.27 11.10 2.43
N PHE A 126 21.38 11.70 2.86
CA PHE A 126 22.70 11.38 2.32
C PHE A 126 23.12 9.92 2.60
N ALA A 127 22.90 9.44 3.83
CA ALA A 127 23.18 8.04 4.20
C ALA A 127 22.33 7.05 3.37
N ILE A 128 21.06 7.36 3.12
CA ILE A 128 20.18 6.57 2.26
C ILE A 128 20.76 6.54 0.84
N VAL A 129 21.15 7.68 0.29
CA VAL A 129 21.72 7.73 -1.07
C VAL A 129 22.95 6.83 -1.20
N LEU A 130 23.85 6.92 -0.21
CA LEU A 130 25.04 6.07 -0.16
C LEU A 130 24.69 4.59 0.00
N LEU A 131 23.73 4.25 0.85
CA LEU A 131 23.28 2.87 1.04
C LEU A 131 22.70 2.30 -0.25
N PHE A 132 21.80 3.02 -0.92
CA PHE A 132 21.20 2.57 -2.17
C PHE A 132 22.22 2.44 -3.29
N ARG A 133 23.18 3.37 -3.37
CA ARG A 133 24.26 3.28 -4.36
C ARG A 133 25.17 2.08 -4.11
N THR A 134 25.62 1.90 -2.86
CA THR A 134 26.59 0.86 -2.51
C THR A 134 25.97 -0.53 -2.47
N ALA A 135 24.75 -0.67 -1.96
CA ALA A 135 24.10 -1.96 -1.80
C ALA A 135 23.32 -2.43 -3.04
N LEU A 136 22.62 -1.53 -3.76
CA LEU A 136 21.76 -1.93 -4.89
C LEU A 136 22.38 -1.70 -6.28
N GLN A 137 23.54 -1.01 -6.39
CA GLN A 137 24.23 -0.72 -7.66
C GLN A 137 23.28 -0.29 -8.81
N ILE A 138 22.23 0.46 -8.47
CA ILE A 138 21.21 0.84 -9.45
C ILE A 138 21.90 1.73 -10.49
N LYS A 139 21.90 1.27 -11.75
CA LYS A 139 22.37 2.06 -12.89
C LYS A 139 21.43 3.26 -13.04
N THR A 140 21.84 4.40 -12.50
CA THR A 140 21.12 5.66 -12.69
C THR A 140 21.15 6.06 -14.18
N PRO A 141 20.06 6.64 -14.70
CA PRO A 141 19.99 7.02 -16.11
C PRO A 141 21.10 8.01 -16.46
N VAL A 142 21.80 7.73 -17.56
CA VAL A 142 23.05 8.42 -17.97
C VAL A 142 22.83 9.89 -18.34
N ASN A 143 21.59 10.29 -18.64
CA ASN A 143 21.24 11.65 -19.03
C ASN A 143 20.41 12.34 -17.93
N ILE A 144 21.12 13.03 -17.04
CA ILE A 144 20.53 13.92 -16.03
C ILE A 144 20.73 15.35 -16.53
N TRP A 145 19.63 16.07 -16.78
CA TRP A 145 19.65 17.41 -17.37
C TRP A 145 20.53 18.39 -16.58
N LEU A 146 20.40 18.37 -15.25
CA LEU A 146 21.18 19.25 -14.37
C LEU A 146 22.68 18.98 -14.46
N TYR A 147 23.09 17.72 -14.59
CA TYR A 147 24.50 17.33 -14.63
C TYR A 147 25.19 17.72 -15.94
N ASN A 148 24.44 18.06 -16.99
CA ASN A 148 24.98 18.58 -18.24
C ASN A 148 25.27 20.09 -18.19
N GLN A 149 24.78 20.80 -17.17
CA GLN A 149 25.02 22.23 -16.96
C GLN A 149 26.19 22.51 -16.00
N LEU A 150 26.69 21.48 -15.32
CA LEU A 150 27.80 21.58 -14.38
C LEU A 150 29.15 21.51 -15.14
N PRO A 151 30.22 22.12 -14.59
CA PRO A 151 31.57 21.99 -15.15
C PRO A 151 31.95 20.52 -15.33
N ASP A 152 32.61 20.18 -16.43
CA ASP A 152 32.82 18.78 -16.86
C ASP A 152 33.37 17.87 -15.76
N ALA A 153 34.34 18.33 -14.97
CA ALA A 153 34.92 17.57 -13.87
C ALA A 153 33.90 17.22 -12.77
N VAL A 154 33.00 18.14 -12.44
CA VAL A 154 31.97 17.95 -11.40
C VAL A 154 30.81 17.13 -11.95
N GLY A 155 30.41 17.39 -13.20
CA GLY A 155 29.35 16.63 -13.88
C GLY A 155 29.72 15.16 -14.05
N ILE A 156 30.97 14.85 -14.41
CA ILE A 156 31.47 13.47 -14.49
C ILE A 156 31.44 12.81 -13.11
N PHE A 157 31.96 13.47 -12.07
CA PHE A 157 31.93 12.93 -10.70
C PHE A 157 30.51 12.59 -10.25
N MET A 158 29.55 13.50 -10.44
CA MET A 158 28.16 13.26 -10.06
C MET A 158 27.55 12.10 -10.87
N LYS A 159 27.76 12.04 -12.19
CA LYS A 159 27.25 10.92 -13.02
C LYS A 159 27.87 9.56 -12.64
N THR A 160 29.14 9.53 -12.27
CA THR A 160 29.85 8.29 -11.92
C THR A 160 29.46 7.77 -10.55
N TRP A 161 29.16 8.65 -9.59
CA TRP A 161 28.93 8.25 -8.20
C TRP A 161 27.47 8.31 -7.74
N PHE A 162 26.62 9.13 -8.39
CA PHE A 162 25.25 9.44 -7.94
C PHE A 162 24.23 9.50 -9.09
#